data_AF-A0A7W0VV66-F1
#
_entry.id   AF-A0A7W0VV66-F1
#
_cell.length_a   1.000
_cell.length_b   1.000
_cell.length_c   1.000
_cell.angle_alpha   90.00
_cell.angle_beta   90.00
_cell.angle_gamma   90.00
#
_symmetry.space_group_name_H-M   'P 1'
#
loop_
_entity.id
_entity.type
_entity.pdbx_description
1 polymer ?
#
loop_
_entity_poly.entity_id
_entity_poly.type
_entity_poly.pdbx_seq_one_letter_code
_entity_poly.pdbx_strand_id
1 'polypeptide(L)'
;MRSVVPLVLLAACGGGSGPVPTGERVGAGLSTALAGADKQRAPWRCAALDGPTLVDETLKGWKLAGHTLTADATGDFTIGTIADAGGAAPATIAALARIKPKLASANLVIALGGMGTTQAELEATLGAIAEKAPYPVVALPGDLEGAGALTAAIATLRAKGLIVIDGRLAQRIELPGASIATIAGASADSRLVAGADGCAYRAADLPSVLGALTARPGLRILATAEAPRITIEGEPAGELALTPGAGTEIDIVLHGPVSIAASKNRTGGRDADAIALTPGSADATPRLPGGLHAPTAGLLSIKGASWTWKSVADSQ
;
A
#
# COMPACT_ATOMS: atom_id res chain seq x y z
N MET A 1 -20.38 -10.90 53.37
CA MET A 1 -21.11 -9.85 52.62
C MET A 1 -21.27 -10.34 51.20
N ARG A 2 -22.50 -10.67 50.79
CA ARG A 2 -22.83 -11.29 49.50
C ARG A 2 -23.39 -10.19 48.59
N SER A 3 -22.67 -9.81 47.54
CA SER A 3 -23.19 -8.89 46.52
C SER A 3 -24.03 -9.67 45.51
N VAL A 4 -25.32 -9.41 45.58
CA VAL A 4 -26.36 -9.88 44.66
C VAL A 4 -26.25 -9.09 43.36
N VAL A 5 -26.16 -9.79 42.24
CA VAL A 5 -26.28 -9.24 40.87
C VAL A 5 -27.75 -8.90 40.62
N PRO A 6 -28.12 -7.68 40.19
CA PRO A 6 -29.48 -7.42 39.76
C PRO A 6 -29.67 -7.99 38.35
N LEU A 7 -30.52 -9.01 38.27
CA LEU A 7 -31.15 -9.50 37.04
C LEU A 7 -32.16 -8.43 36.59
N VAL A 8 -31.87 -7.70 35.51
CA VAL A 8 -32.83 -6.77 34.91
C VAL A 8 -33.76 -7.58 33.99
N LEU A 9 -34.95 -7.88 34.51
CA LEU A 9 -36.12 -8.29 33.72
C LEU A 9 -36.68 -7.05 33.00
N LEU A 10 -36.50 -6.99 31.67
CA LEU A 10 -37.25 -6.07 30.83
C LEU A 10 -38.59 -6.72 30.47
N ALA A 11 -39.63 -6.26 31.15
CA ALA A 11 -41.01 -6.52 30.82
C ALA A 11 -41.36 -5.84 29.48
N ALA A 12 -41.72 -6.64 28.48
CA ALA A 12 -42.31 -6.17 27.23
C ALA A 12 -43.80 -5.86 27.47
N CYS A 13 -44.14 -4.58 27.57
CA CYS A 13 -45.51 -4.10 27.45
C CYS A 13 -45.68 -3.48 26.06
N GLY A 14 -46.68 -3.98 25.32
CA GLY A 14 -46.96 -3.60 23.95
C GLY A 14 -47.45 -2.15 23.81
N GLY A 15 -47.16 -1.58 22.64
CA GLY A 15 -47.68 -0.29 22.21
C GLY A 15 -46.88 0.30 21.06
N GLY A 16 -47.39 0.14 19.83
CA GLY A 16 -47.07 0.99 18.66
C GLY A 16 -45.60 1.08 18.22
N SER A 17 -45.16 0.17 17.36
CA SER A 17 -43.90 0.29 16.64
C SER A 17 -43.98 1.34 15.53
N GLY A 18 -43.84 2.62 15.89
CA GLY A 18 -43.41 3.65 14.96
C GLY A 18 -41.90 3.54 14.72
N PRO A 19 -41.40 3.71 13.48
CA PRO A 19 -39.97 3.65 13.20
C PRO A 19 -39.23 4.71 14.00
N VAL A 20 -38.23 4.28 14.76
CA VAL A 20 -37.24 5.17 15.40
C VAL A 20 -36.66 6.09 14.31
N PRO A 21 -36.60 7.42 14.52
CA PRO A 21 -35.99 8.33 13.54
C PRO A 21 -34.54 7.90 13.25
N THR A 22 -34.22 7.76 11.97
CA THR A 22 -32.93 7.27 11.46
C THR A 22 -31.73 8.02 12.05
N GLY A 23 -31.91 9.28 12.50
CA GLY A 23 -30.85 10.12 13.07
C GLY A 23 -30.24 9.62 14.38
N GLU A 24 -31.00 8.96 15.26
CA GLU A 24 -30.49 8.54 16.57
C GLU A 24 -29.61 7.27 16.49
N ARG A 25 -29.82 6.44 15.46
CA ARG A 25 -28.97 5.26 15.16
C ARG A 25 -27.69 5.62 14.42
N VAL A 26 -27.71 6.67 13.61
CA VAL A 26 -26.51 7.19 12.94
C VAL A 26 -25.57 7.84 13.97
N GLY A 27 -26.10 8.50 15.01
CA GLY A 27 -25.30 9.12 16.07
C GLY A 27 -24.43 8.16 16.89
N ALA A 28 -24.97 6.99 17.28
CA ALA A 28 -24.21 5.97 18.03
C ALA A 28 -23.20 5.19 17.16
N GLY A 29 -23.50 4.99 15.88
CA GLY A 29 -22.57 4.39 14.91
C GLY A 29 -21.42 5.33 14.54
N LEU A 30 -21.70 6.63 14.43
CA LEU A 30 -20.71 7.67 14.16
C LEU A 30 -19.80 7.90 15.37
N SER A 31 -20.32 7.93 16.61
CA SER A 31 -19.51 8.10 17.82
C SER A 31 -18.66 6.88 18.18
N THR A 32 -19.12 5.66 17.84
CA THR A 32 -18.34 4.42 18.03
C THR A 32 -17.28 4.23 16.93
N ALA A 33 -17.57 4.65 15.68
CA ALA A 33 -16.58 4.76 14.61
C ALA A 33 -15.50 5.81 14.95
N LEU A 34 -15.88 6.94 15.57
CA LEU A 34 -14.96 7.96 16.08
C LEU A 34 -14.16 7.47 17.32
N ALA A 35 -14.74 6.65 18.21
CA ALA A 35 -14.04 6.06 19.36
C ALA A 35 -13.11 4.87 18.99
N GLY A 36 -13.30 4.25 17.83
CA GLY A 36 -12.33 3.36 17.18
C GLY A 36 -11.20 4.13 16.48
N ALA A 37 -11.52 5.30 15.92
CA ALA A 37 -10.55 6.22 15.32
C ALA A 37 -9.58 6.84 16.36
N ASP A 38 -10.00 7.07 17.61
CA ASP A 38 -9.15 7.64 18.68
C ASP A 38 -8.13 6.66 19.31
N LYS A 39 -8.19 5.35 19.01
CA LYS A 39 -7.30 4.34 19.60
C LYS A 39 -6.15 3.88 18.69
N GLN A 40 -6.12 4.32 17.44
CA GLN A 40 -4.94 4.22 16.57
C GLN A 40 -4.16 5.54 16.65
N ARG A 41 -3.60 5.83 17.84
CA ARG A 41 -2.87 7.08 18.14
C ARG A 41 -1.87 7.45 17.05
N ALA A 42 -1.77 8.74 16.77
CA ALA A 42 -0.70 9.33 15.99
C ALA A 42 0.69 8.81 16.44
N PRO A 43 1.55 8.39 15.49
CA PRO A 43 1.24 8.20 14.08
C PRO A 43 0.33 6.98 13.81
N TRP A 44 -0.52 7.10 12.81
CA TRP A 44 -1.55 6.10 12.48
C TRP A 44 -0.94 4.71 12.29
N ARG A 45 -1.52 3.67 12.92
CA ARG A 45 -1.09 2.27 12.77
C ARG A 45 -1.60 1.67 11.47
N CYS A 46 -0.97 2.03 10.35
CA CYS A 46 -1.49 1.75 9.02
C CYS A 46 -1.30 0.30 8.53
N ALA A 47 -0.58 -0.53 9.27
CA ALA A 47 -0.42 -1.97 8.98
C ALA A 47 -1.21 -2.89 9.94
N ALA A 48 -2.03 -2.33 10.84
CA ALA A 48 -2.77 -3.13 11.80
C ALA A 48 -4.00 -3.80 11.14
N LEU A 49 -4.17 -5.10 11.35
CA LEU A 49 -5.30 -5.89 10.83
C LEU A 49 -6.63 -5.63 11.56
N ASP A 50 -6.59 -4.95 12.70
CA ASP A 50 -7.78 -4.51 13.44
C ASP A 50 -8.29 -3.13 12.95
N GLY A 51 -7.72 -2.62 11.86
CA GLY A 51 -8.10 -1.38 11.21
C GLY A 51 -9.31 -1.52 10.29
N PRO A 52 -9.70 -0.41 9.61
CA PRO A 52 -10.75 -0.42 8.62
C PRO A 52 -10.43 -1.35 7.44
N THR A 53 -11.47 -1.91 6.84
CA THR A 53 -11.37 -2.79 5.66
C THR A 53 -11.71 -2.02 4.37
N LEU A 54 -11.38 -2.62 3.22
CA LEU A 54 -11.92 -2.21 1.94
C LEU A 54 -13.45 -2.36 1.93
N VAL A 55 -14.10 -1.54 1.11
CA VAL A 55 -15.50 -1.74 0.74
C VAL A 55 -15.58 -2.90 -0.25
N ASP A 56 -16.54 -3.79 -0.04
CA ASP A 56 -16.78 -4.91 -0.95
C ASP A 56 -17.25 -4.40 -2.32
N GLU A 57 -16.41 -4.56 -3.35
CA GLU A 57 -16.71 -4.10 -4.71
C GLU A 57 -15.92 -4.87 -5.78
N THR A 58 -16.35 -4.75 -7.04
CA THR A 58 -15.64 -5.31 -8.20
C THR A 58 -15.24 -4.20 -9.16
N LEU A 59 -13.97 -4.15 -9.55
CA LEU A 59 -13.35 -3.11 -10.38
C LEU A 59 -12.56 -3.76 -11.52
N LYS A 60 -13.04 -3.68 -12.77
CA LYS A 60 -12.30 -4.11 -13.99
C LYS A 60 -11.41 -5.35 -13.80
N GLY A 61 -11.99 -6.49 -13.41
CA GLY A 61 -11.23 -7.72 -13.18
C GLY A 61 -10.52 -7.81 -11.82
N TRP A 62 -10.94 -7.01 -10.84
CA TRP A 62 -10.48 -7.05 -9.46
C TRP A 62 -11.64 -7.11 -8.50
N LYS A 63 -11.52 -7.94 -7.46
CA LYS A 63 -12.48 -8.01 -6.36
C LYS A 63 -11.83 -7.46 -5.09
N LEU A 64 -12.50 -6.53 -4.44
CA LEU A 64 -12.11 -5.98 -3.14
C LEU A 64 -13.04 -6.59 -2.10
N ALA A 65 -12.48 -7.16 -1.03
CA ALA A 65 -13.25 -7.66 0.10
C ALA A 65 -12.38 -7.72 1.37
N GLY A 66 -12.88 -7.19 2.48
CA GLY A 66 -12.11 -7.15 3.73
C GLY A 66 -10.75 -6.44 3.54
N HIS A 67 -9.65 -7.10 3.88
CA HIS A 67 -8.29 -6.58 3.63
C HIS A 67 -7.65 -7.10 2.33
N THR A 68 -8.46 -7.66 1.42
CA THR A 68 -7.98 -8.41 0.27
C THR A 68 -8.40 -7.76 -1.04
N LEU A 69 -7.43 -7.64 -1.94
CA LEU A 69 -7.60 -7.34 -3.35
C LEU A 69 -7.27 -8.60 -4.17
N THR A 70 -8.25 -9.20 -4.84
CA THR A 70 -8.07 -10.43 -5.63
C THR A 70 -8.19 -10.13 -7.12
N ALA A 71 -7.22 -10.57 -7.91
CA ALA A 71 -7.28 -10.50 -9.37
C ALA A 71 -8.22 -11.58 -9.95
N ASP A 72 -9.14 -11.17 -10.82
CA ASP A 72 -9.95 -12.05 -11.67
C ASP A 72 -9.20 -12.30 -12.99
N ALA A 73 -7.98 -12.83 -12.87
CA ALA A 73 -7.11 -13.14 -13.99
C ALA A 73 -6.57 -14.56 -13.82
N THR A 74 -6.07 -15.12 -14.91
CA THR A 74 -5.33 -16.38 -14.89
C THR A 74 -4.05 -16.21 -15.71
N GLY A 75 -3.00 -16.99 -15.38
CA GLY A 75 -1.74 -16.98 -16.13
C GLY A 75 -0.71 -15.97 -15.63
N ASP A 76 0.15 -15.52 -16.55
CA ASP A 76 1.27 -14.62 -16.26
C ASP A 76 0.77 -13.26 -15.76
N PHE A 77 1.48 -12.66 -14.81
CA PHE A 77 1.06 -11.41 -14.16
C PHE A 77 2.22 -10.42 -14.07
N THR A 78 2.00 -9.15 -14.40
CA THR A 78 3.01 -8.10 -14.29
C THR A 78 2.57 -7.01 -13.32
N ILE A 79 3.41 -6.72 -12.35
CA ILE A 79 3.24 -5.66 -11.36
C ILE A 79 4.15 -4.49 -11.75
N GLY A 80 3.58 -3.32 -11.99
CA GLY A 80 4.35 -2.09 -12.03
C GLY A 80 4.58 -1.56 -10.63
N THR A 81 5.73 -0.95 -10.42
CA THR A 81 6.06 -0.29 -9.15
C THR A 81 6.59 1.10 -9.42
N ILE A 82 6.17 2.06 -8.61
CA ILE A 82 6.66 3.44 -8.67
C ILE A 82 6.77 3.97 -7.25
N ALA A 83 7.67 4.91 -7.01
CA ALA A 83 7.88 5.46 -5.68
C ALA A 83 8.48 6.85 -5.76
N ASP A 84 8.36 7.59 -4.66
CA ASP A 84 9.15 8.79 -4.39
C ASP A 84 9.09 9.83 -5.52
N ALA A 85 7.88 10.19 -5.95
CA ALA A 85 7.70 11.30 -6.89
C ALA A 85 8.00 12.67 -6.26
N GLY A 86 7.97 12.76 -4.92
CA GLY A 86 8.34 13.97 -4.17
C GLY A 86 7.33 15.12 -4.24
N GLY A 87 6.20 14.96 -4.93
CA GLY A 87 5.13 15.95 -5.04
C GLY A 87 4.82 16.38 -6.48
N ALA A 88 4.09 17.49 -6.62
CA ALA A 88 3.47 17.91 -7.89
C ALA A 88 4.31 18.88 -8.73
N ALA A 89 5.63 18.84 -8.62
CA ALA A 89 6.50 19.67 -9.46
C ALA A 89 6.20 19.39 -10.94
N PRO A 90 6.12 20.42 -11.83
CA PRO A 90 5.76 20.21 -13.22
C PRO A 90 6.66 19.21 -13.96
N ALA A 91 7.96 19.21 -13.66
CA ALA A 91 8.92 18.25 -14.22
C ALA A 91 8.58 16.80 -13.83
N THR A 92 8.24 16.58 -12.55
CA THR A 92 7.81 15.27 -12.02
C THR A 92 6.52 14.82 -12.69
N ILE A 93 5.48 15.66 -12.76
CA ILE A 93 4.21 15.29 -13.40
C ILE A 93 4.43 14.94 -14.88
N ALA A 94 5.27 15.69 -15.60
CA ALA A 94 5.61 15.39 -16.98
C ALA A 94 6.36 14.05 -17.11
N ALA A 95 7.26 13.74 -16.17
CA ALA A 95 7.97 12.46 -16.14
C ALA A 95 7.04 11.29 -15.84
N LEU A 96 6.15 11.41 -14.85
CA LEU A 96 5.11 10.41 -14.55
C LEU A 96 4.24 10.13 -15.78
N ALA A 97 3.86 11.17 -16.52
CA ALA A 97 3.09 11.03 -17.76
C ALA A 97 3.85 10.24 -18.85
N ARG A 98 5.19 10.37 -18.93
CA ARG A 98 6.05 9.60 -19.85
C ARG A 98 6.34 8.18 -19.35
N ILE A 99 6.37 7.96 -18.04
CA ILE A 99 6.53 6.63 -17.43
C ILE A 99 5.24 5.80 -17.59
N LYS A 100 4.06 6.40 -17.41
CA LYS A 100 2.76 5.71 -17.51
C LYS A 100 2.62 4.76 -18.71
N PRO A 101 2.88 5.16 -19.97
CA PRO A 101 2.76 4.25 -21.11
C PRO A 101 3.79 3.11 -21.08
N LYS A 102 4.95 3.29 -20.43
CA LYS A 102 5.96 2.25 -20.24
C LYS A 102 5.52 1.19 -19.21
N LEU A 103 4.52 1.50 -18.38
CA LEU A 103 3.87 0.58 -17.45
C LEU A 103 2.61 -0.07 -18.05
N ALA A 104 2.26 0.17 -19.32
CA ALA A 104 1.00 -0.31 -19.91
C ALA A 104 0.85 -1.84 -19.94
N SER A 105 1.95 -2.60 -19.83
CA SER A 105 1.91 -4.07 -19.70
C SER A 105 1.62 -4.55 -18.28
N ALA A 106 1.59 -3.65 -17.29
CA ALA A 106 1.25 -3.99 -15.92
C ALA A 106 -0.24 -4.32 -15.80
N ASN A 107 -0.55 -5.32 -14.99
CA ASN A 107 -1.91 -5.67 -14.59
C ASN A 107 -2.34 -4.87 -13.35
N LEU A 108 -1.37 -4.41 -12.55
CA LEU A 108 -1.52 -3.57 -11.34
C LEU A 108 -0.27 -2.69 -11.23
N VAL A 109 -0.43 -1.45 -10.77
CA VAL A 109 0.70 -0.62 -10.31
C VAL A 109 0.62 -0.41 -8.81
N ILE A 110 1.74 -0.56 -8.08
CA ILE A 110 1.86 -0.24 -6.66
C ILE A 110 2.73 1.02 -6.52
N ALA A 111 2.19 2.06 -5.89
CA ALA A 111 2.95 3.23 -5.47
C ALA A 111 3.48 2.99 -4.06
N LEU A 112 4.80 2.87 -3.91
CA LEU A 112 5.50 2.47 -2.68
C LEU A 112 5.84 3.69 -1.78
N GLY A 113 4.94 4.67 -1.66
CA GLY A 113 5.15 5.88 -0.86
C GLY A 113 6.00 6.96 -1.52
N GLY A 114 6.09 8.12 -0.86
CA GLY A 114 6.88 9.28 -1.31
C GLY A 114 6.28 10.03 -2.51
N MET A 115 5.00 9.86 -2.80
CA MET A 115 4.27 10.47 -3.92
C MET A 115 3.87 11.93 -3.66
N GLY A 116 3.81 12.39 -2.40
CA GLY A 116 3.50 13.78 -2.06
C GLY A 116 3.14 13.98 -0.59
N THR A 117 3.13 15.24 -0.14
CA THR A 117 2.86 15.61 1.27
C THR A 117 1.44 16.10 1.51
N THR A 118 0.82 16.72 0.50
CA THR A 118 -0.54 17.27 0.59
C THR A 118 -1.53 16.49 -0.25
N GLN A 119 -2.84 16.64 0.04
CA GLN A 119 -3.89 16.05 -0.79
C GLN A 119 -3.75 16.46 -2.27
N ALA A 120 -3.51 17.74 -2.54
CA ALA A 120 -3.40 18.24 -3.92
C ALA A 120 -2.20 17.63 -4.66
N GLU A 121 -1.07 17.46 -3.98
CA GLU A 121 0.11 16.80 -4.55
C GLU A 121 -0.17 15.33 -4.85
N LEU A 122 -0.82 14.62 -3.92
CA LEU A 122 -1.19 13.22 -4.08
C LEU A 122 -2.20 13.01 -5.19
N GLU A 123 -3.19 13.91 -5.33
CA GLU A 123 -4.11 13.88 -6.46
C GLU A 123 -3.37 14.05 -7.80
N ALA A 124 -2.40 14.96 -7.86
CA ALA A 124 -1.64 15.21 -9.07
C ALA A 124 -0.74 14.01 -9.44
N THR A 125 0.04 13.48 -8.50
CA THR A 125 1.01 12.41 -8.80
C THR A 125 0.34 11.06 -9.01
N LEU A 126 -0.62 10.66 -8.17
CA LEU A 126 -1.39 9.42 -8.37
C LEU A 126 -2.30 9.54 -9.59
N GLY A 127 -2.89 10.71 -9.82
CA GLY A 127 -3.72 10.98 -10.99
C GLY A 127 -2.93 10.87 -12.30
N ALA A 128 -1.70 11.40 -12.36
CA ALA A 128 -0.84 11.31 -13.55
C ALA A 128 -0.61 9.88 -14.02
N ILE A 129 -0.46 8.94 -13.06
CA ILE A 129 -0.27 7.50 -13.32
C ILE A 129 -1.59 6.78 -13.58
N ALA A 130 -2.67 7.09 -12.87
CA ALA A 130 -3.95 6.39 -12.97
C ALA A 130 -4.81 6.84 -14.16
N GLU A 131 -4.64 8.07 -14.66
CA GLU A 131 -5.48 8.61 -15.72
C GLU A 131 -5.38 7.78 -17.01
N LYS A 132 -6.51 7.22 -17.45
CA LYS A 132 -6.65 6.36 -18.64
C LYS A 132 -5.74 5.10 -18.59
N ALA A 133 -5.26 4.73 -17.41
CA ALA A 133 -4.47 3.51 -17.25
C ALA A 133 -5.34 2.25 -17.45
N PRO A 134 -4.78 1.18 -18.03
CA PRO A 134 -5.46 -0.12 -18.12
C PRO A 134 -5.42 -0.91 -16.81
N TYR A 135 -4.68 -0.43 -15.80
CA TYR A 135 -4.46 -1.07 -14.51
C TYR A 135 -5.00 -0.22 -13.35
N PRO A 136 -5.36 -0.83 -12.20
CA PRO A 136 -5.51 -0.12 -10.95
C PRO A 136 -4.15 0.36 -10.40
N VAL A 137 -4.19 1.39 -9.56
CA VAL A 137 -3.05 1.84 -8.75
C VAL A 137 -3.36 1.57 -7.27
N VAL A 138 -2.52 0.80 -6.59
CA VAL A 138 -2.56 0.64 -5.12
C VAL A 138 -1.54 1.59 -4.50
N ALA A 139 -2.00 2.55 -3.70
CA ALA A 139 -1.14 3.59 -3.12
C ALA A 139 -0.82 3.27 -1.66
N LEU A 140 0.44 2.99 -1.35
CA LEU A 140 0.94 2.89 0.01
C LEU A 140 1.43 4.26 0.48
N PRO A 141 0.98 4.77 1.63
CA PRO A 141 1.62 5.93 2.25
C PRO A 141 2.99 5.50 2.79
N GLY A 142 4.00 6.32 2.51
CA GLY A 142 5.33 6.26 3.12
C GLY A 142 5.46 7.28 4.24
N ASP A 143 6.62 7.91 4.31
CA ASP A 143 6.99 8.92 5.30
C ASP A 143 6.43 10.32 5.00
N LEU A 144 6.29 10.67 3.72
CA LEU A 144 5.76 11.96 3.26
C LEU A 144 4.24 12.07 3.43
N GLU A 145 3.53 10.97 3.26
CA GLU A 145 2.07 10.97 3.18
C GLU A 145 1.40 11.04 4.55
N GLY A 146 0.57 12.06 4.76
CA GLY A 146 -0.45 12.03 5.81
C GLY A 146 -1.57 11.04 5.47
N ALA A 147 -1.99 10.20 6.42
CA ALA A 147 -3.03 9.20 6.23
C ALA A 147 -4.37 9.82 5.77
N GLY A 148 -4.75 10.94 6.37
CA GLY A 148 -5.96 11.68 6.00
C GLY A 148 -5.87 12.30 4.59
N ALA A 149 -4.72 12.88 4.26
CA ALA A 149 -4.49 13.50 2.94
C ALA A 149 -4.53 12.45 1.81
N LEU A 150 -3.92 11.28 2.01
CA LEU A 150 -3.99 10.18 1.06
C LEU A 150 -5.41 9.66 0.89
N THR A 151 -6.14 9.46 2.00
CA THR A 151 -7.55 9.01 1.96
C THR A 151 -8.40 9.98 1.13
N ALA A 152 -8.26 11.29 1.38
CA ALA A 152 -9.01 12.32 0.68
C ALA A 152 -8.64 12.37 -0.82
N ALA A 153 -7.35 12.29 -1.16
CA ALA A 153 -6.88 12.27 -2.54
C ALA A 153 -7.45 11.07 -3.32
N ILE A 154 -7.40 9.86 -2.72
CA ILE A 154 -7.97 8.65 -3.30
C ILE A 154 -9.48 8.82 -3.53
N ALA A 155 -10.22 9.35 -2.55
CA ALA A 155 -11.65 9.59 -2.72
C ALA A 155 -11.94 10.55 -3.89
N THR A 156 -11.19 11.63 -4.04
CA THR A 156 -11.34 12.56 -5.18
C THR A 156 -11.02 11.88 -6.52
N LEU A 157 -9.94 11.10 -6.60
CA LEU A 157 -9.57 10.39 -7.83
C LEU A 157 -10.59 9.31 -8.21
N ARG A 158 -11.12 8.59 -7.22
CA ARG A 158 -12.23 7.63 -7.39
C ARG A 158 -13.49 8.31 -7.89
N ALA A 159 -13.84 9.49 -7.36
CA ALA A 159 -14.97 10.28 -7.86
C ALA A 159 -14.80 10.74 -9.32
N LYS A 160 -13.55 10.89 -9.79
CA LYS A 160 -13.19 11.16 -11.21
C LYS A 160 -13.19 9.88 -12.07
N GLY A 161 -13.55 8.72 -11.51
CA GLY A 161 -13.59 7.43 -12.22
C GLY A 161 -12.23 6.74 -12.37
N LEU A 162 -11.19 7.22 -11.69
CA LEU A 162 -9.87 6.58 -11.68
C LEU A 162 -9.85 5.43 -10.68
N ILE A 163 -9.13 4.36 -11.00
CA ILE A 163 -9.04 3.16 -10.13
C ILE A 163 -7.80 3.27 -9.25
N VAL A 164 -7.92 4.05 -8.17
CA VAL A 164 -6.89 4.17 -7.14
C VAL A 164 -7.40 3.53 -5.85
N ILE A 165 -6.60 2.65 -5.25
CA ILE A 165 -6.95 1.83 -4.10
C ILE A 165 -6.03 2.20 -2.95
N ASP A 166 -6.59 2.34 -1.75
CA ASP A 166 -5.81 2.61 -0.54
C ASP A 166 -5.08 1.35 -0.09
N GLY A 167 -3.75 1.36 -0.23
CA GLY A 167 -2.89 0.23 0.08
C GLY A 167 -2.77 -0.06 1.58
N ARG A 168 -3.20 0.84 2.47
CA ARG A 168 -3.33 0.54 3.91
C ARG A 168 -4.48 -0.44 4.19
N LEU A 169 -5.53 -0.35 3.39
CA LEU A 169 -6.73 -1.18 3.52
C LEU A 169 -6.54 -2.50 2.76
N ALA A 170 -5.89 -2.45 1.59
CA ALA A 170 -5.53 -3.61 0.77
C ALA A 170 -4.25 -4.31 1.28
N GLN A 171 -4.27 -4.80 2.52
CA GLN A 171 -3.12 -5.44 3.18
C GLN A 171 -2.66 -6.75 2.51
N ARG A 172 -3.53 -7.34 1.68
CA ARG A 172 -3.23 -8.52 0.87
C ARG A 172 -3.69 -8.33 -0.56
N ILE A 173 -2.83 -8.72 -1.51
CA ILE A 173 -3.15 -8.79 -2.93
C ILE A 173 -2.94 -10.21 -3.42
N GLU A 174 -3.96 -10.81 -4.00
CA GLU A 174 -3.97 -12.20 -4.44
C GLU A 174 -3.92 -12.27 -5.96
N LEU A 175 -2.88 -12.92 -6.48
CA LEU A 175 -2.59 -13.01 -7.90
C LEU A 175 -2.51 -14.48 -8.34
N PRO A 176 -2.61 -14.76 -9.64
CA PRO A 176 -2.28 -16.08 -10.17
C PRO A 176 -0.80 -16.42 -9.88
N GLY A 177 -0.56 -17.43 -9.05
CA GLY A 177 0.78 -17.91 -8.74
C GLY A 177 1.60 -17.01 -7.80
N ALA A 178 1.01 -15.97 -7.21
CA ALA A 178 1.68 -15.13 -6.23
C ALA A 178 0.71 -14.52 -5.20
N SER A 179 1.25 -14.06 -4.09
CA SER A 179 0.55 -13.24 -3.12
C SER A 179 1.45 -12.10 -2.70
N ILE A 180 0.84 -10.93 -2.44
CA ILE A 180 1.53 -9.74 -1.97
C ILE A 180 0.96 -9.36 -0.61
N ALA A 181 1.81 -9.21 0.39
CA ALA A 181 1.48 -8.49 1.60
C ALA A 181 1.90 -7.03 1.45
N THR A 182 1.05 -6.08 1.85
CA THR A 182 1.44 -4.66 1.86
C THR A 182 1.71 -4.18 3.28
N ILE A 183 2.77 -3.37 3.44
CA ILE A 183 3.11 -2.71 4.69
C ILE A 183 3.26 -1.22 4.41
N ALA A 184 2.26 -0.46 4.82
CA ALA A 184 2.24 0.99 4.73
C ALA A 184 2.98 1.65 5.90
N GLY A 185 3.53 2.82 5.65
CA GLY A 185 4.17 3.67 6.64
C GLY A 185 5.62 3.32 6.94
N ALA A 186 6.19 4.01 7.93
CA ALA A 186 7.54 3.78 8.43
C ALA A 186 7.54 3.02 9.76
N SER A 187 8.63 2.31 10.08
CA SER A 187 8.79 1.59 11.36
C SER A 187 9.17 2.47 12.55
N ALA A 188 9.34 3.79 12.35
CA ALA A 188 9.67 4.72 13.43
C ALA A 188 9.07 6.10 13.19
N ASP A 189 8.43 6.65 14.23
CA ASP A 189 7.78 7.97 14.22
C ASP A 189 8.75 9.10 13.81
N SER A 190 10.02 8.99 14.20
CA SER A 190 11.07 9.97 13.86
C SER A 190 11.38 10.05 12.36
N ARG A 191 10.87 9.12 11.56
CA ARG A 191 11.03 9.09 10.10
C ARG A 191 9.87 9.74 9.37
N LEU A 192 8.77 10.03 10.06
CA LEU A 192 7.57 10.55 9.43
C LEU A 192 7.71 12.05 9.18
N VAL A 193 7.82 12.43 7.92
CA VAL A 193 7.77 13.83 7.49
C VAL A 193 6.38 14.40 7.74
N ALA A 194 5.32 13.60 7.57
CA ALA A 194 3.96 13.97 7.96
C ALA A 194 3.72 14.01 9.48
N GLY A 195 4.73 13.69 10.30
CA GLY A 195 4.64 13.72 11.76
C GLY A 195 3.47 12.89 12.30
N ALA A 196 2.63 13.53 13.12
CA ALA A 196 1.48 12.90 13.76
C ALA A 196 0.41 12.40 12.76
N ASP A 197 0.34 13.03 11.58
CA ASP A 197 -0.60 12.64 10.52
C ASP A 197 -0.06 11.47 9.68
N GLY A 198 1.21 11.13 9.84
CA GLY A 198 1.87 10.06 9.11
C GLY A 198 1.39 8.66 9.49
N CYS A 199 1.78 7.70 8.65
CA CYS A 199 1.53 6.28 8.85
C CYS A 199 2.75 5.58 9.40
N ALA A 200 2.58 4.78 10.45
CA ALA A 200 3.59 3.88 10.97
C ALA A 200 3.09 2.42 11.01
N TYR A 201 4.03 1.49 10.98
CA TYR A 201 3.79 0.10 11.37
C TYR A 201 4.63 -0.25 12.58
N ARG A 202 4.16 -1.22 13.37
CA ARG A 202 4.87 -1.73 14.54
C ARG A 202 5.39 -3.13 14.27
N ALA A 203 6.46 -3.51 14.96
CA ALA A 203 6.99 -4.87 14.87
C ALA A 203 5.93 -5.96 15.17
N ALA A 204 4.97 -5.66 16.07
CA ALA A 204 3.87 -6.57 16.41
C ALA A 204 2.85 -6.77 15.27
N ASP A 205 2.82 -5.88 14.27
CA ASP A 205 1.91 -5.99 13.13
C ASP A 205 2.46 -7.02 12.09
N LEU A 206 3.78 -7.22 12.06
CA LEU A 206 4.46 -8.04 11.05
C LEU A 206 4.10 -9.53 11.07
N PRO A 207 4.05 -10.24 12.23
CA PRO A 207 3.82 -11.68 12.22
C PRO A 207 2.49 -12.07 11.56
N SER A 208 1.44 -11.28 11.78
CA SER A 208 0.12 -11.55 11.20
C SER A 208 0.09 -11.26 9.69
N VAL A 209 0.74 -10.18 9.26
CA VAL A 209 0.86 -9.82 7.83
C VAL A 209 1.67 -10.89 7.08
N LEU A 210 2.82 -11.30 7.62
CA LEU A 210 3.72 -12.27 7.00
C LEU A 210 3.17 -13.71 7.09
N GLY A 211 2.54 -14.08 8.21
CA GLY A 211 1.95 -15.42 8.36
C GLY A 211 0.81 -15.69 7.38
N ALA A 212 0.02 -14.66 7.05
CA ALA A 212 -1.03 -14.78 6.03
C ALA A 212 -0.46 -15.00 4.61
N LEU A 213 0.76 -14.53 4.36
CA LEU A 213 1.44 -14.63 3.08
C LEU A 213 2.05 -16.03 2.87
N THR A 214 2.65 -16.62 3.90
CA THR A 214 3.31 -17.93 3.81
C THR A 214 2.35 -19.12 3.74
N ALA A 215 1.10 -18.95 4.17
CA ALA A 215 0.05 -19.96 4.04
C ALA A 215 -0.41 -20.21 2.59
N ARG A 216 0.10 -19.44 1.61
CA ARG A 216 -0.38 -19.48 0.21
C ARG A 216 0.63 -20.09 -0.74
N PRO A 217 0.15 -20.80 -1.79
CA PRO A 217 1.03 -21.28 -2.85
C PRO A 217 1.52 -20.13 -3.73
N GLY A 218 2.68 -20.33 -4.36
CA GLY A 218 3.25 -19.37 -5.31
C GLY A 218 4.34 -18.49 -4.70
N LEU A 219 4.69 -17.42 -5.42
CA LEU A 219 5.64 -16.40 -4.95
C LEU A 219 5.04 -15.56 -3.82
N ARG A 220 5.87 -15.25 -2.85
CA ARG A 220 5.54 -14.48 -1.65
C ARG A 220 6.25 -13.15 -1.74
N ILE A 221 5.47 -12.10 -1.91
CA ILE A 221 5.98 -10.76 -2.16
C ILE A 221 5.60 -9.88 -0.98
N LEU A 222 6.56 -9.14 -0.45
CA LEU A 222 6.30 -8.07 0.49
C LEU A 222 6.43 -6.73 -0.26
N ALA A 223 5.37 -5.92 -0.29
CA ALA A 223 5.43 -4.56 -0.81
C ALA A 223 5.37 -3.57 0.36
N THR A 224 6.42 -2.79 0.54
CA THR A 224 6.52 -1.82 1.64
C THR A 224 6.89 -0.44 1.14
N ALA A 225 6.35 0.58 1.80
CA ALA A 225 6.71 1.96 1.52
C ALA A 225 8.07 2.34 2.12
N GLU A 226 8.51 1.66 3.17
CA GLU A 226 9.76 1.98 3.83
C GLU A 226 10.97 1.51 3.01
N ALA A 227 12.02 2.34 3.02
CA ALA A 227 13.28 2.02 2.38
C ALA A 227 14.24 1.27 3.33
N PRO A 228 15.01 0.31 2.79
CA PRO A 228 16.03 -0.45 3.50
C PRO A 228 16.99 0.35 4.36
N ARG A 229 17.12 -0.13 5.60
CA ARG A 229 18.02 0.44 6.61
C ARG A 229 19.49 0.10 6.38
N ILE A 230 19.75 -1.00 5.68
CA ILE A 230 21.11 -1.47 5.39
C ILE A 230 21.21 -1.90 3.93
N THR A 231 22.42 -1.74 3.40
CA THR A 231 22.84 -2.34 2.16
C THR A 231 23.92 -3.38 2.45
N ILE A 232 23.88 -4.50 1.73
CA ILE A 232 24.90 -5.55 1.75
C ILE A 232 25.47 -5.61 0.34
N GLU A 233 26.78 -5.38 0.20
CA GLU A 233 27.46 -5.31 -1.11
C GLU A 233 26.85 -4.28 -2.07
N GLY A 234 26.27 -3.20 -1.53
CA GLY A 234 25.60 -2.15 -2.31
C GLY A 234 24.17 -2.49 -2.73
N GLU A 235 23.68 -3.70 -2.44
CA GLU A 235 22.29 -4.08 -2.67
C GLU A 235 21.46 -3.83 -1.39
N PRO A 236 20.20 -3.39 -1.52
CA PRO A 236 19.34 -3.18 -0.36
C PRO A 236 19.00 -4.51 0.33
N ALA A 237 19.08 -4.56 1.66
CA ALA A 237 18.86 -5.80 2.43
C ALA A 237 18.04 -5.64 3.72
N GLY A 238 17.78 -4.40 4.16
CA GLY A 238 17.16 -4.11 5.46
C GLY A 238 15.84 -4.82 5.73
N GLU A 239 14.93 -4.87 4.77
CA GLU A 239 13.61 -5.46 4.93
C GLU A 239 13.62 -6.97 4.73
N LEU A 240 14.67 -7.53 4.13
CA LEU A 240 14.92 -8.98 4.19
C LEU A 240 15.19 -9.44 5.63
N ALA A 241 15.66 -8.55 6.51
CA ALA A 241 15.76 -8.87 7.94
C ALA A 241 14.39 -8.99 8.63
N LEU A 242 13.28 -8.56 8.00
CA LEU A 242 11.92 -8.74 8.51
C LEU A 242 11.39 -10.17 8.30
N THR A 243 12.19 -11.05 7.68
CA THR A 243 11.81 -12.45 7.35
C THR A 243 12.56 -13.51 8.18
N PRO A 244 12.83 -13.33 9.49
CA PRO A 244 13.91 -14.06 10.17
C PRO A 244 13.59 -15.51 10.56
N GLY A 245 12.55 -16.17 10.00
CA GLY A 245 12.23 -17.54 10.41
C GLY A 245 11.34 -18.36 9.49
N ALA A 246 11.32 -19.67 9.77
CA ALA A 246 10.43 -20.65 9.16
C ALA A 246 8.97 -20.18 9.28
N GLY A 247 8.24 -20.20 8.15
CA GLY A 247 6.86 -19.69 8.10
C GLY A 247 6.73 -18.17 7.92
N THR A 248 7.81 -17.43 7.71
CA THR A 248 7.81 -16.01 7.26
C THR A 248 8.63 -15.77 6.01
N GLU A 249 8.91 -16.83 5.27
CA GLU A 249 9.71 -16.82 4.04
C GLU A 249 9.08 -15.90 2.98
N ILE A 250 9.88 -14.94 2.50
CA ILE A 250 9.53 -14.00 1.43
C ILE A 250 10.50 -14.27 0.29
N ASP A 251 9.99 -14.29 -0.93
CA ASP A 251 10.82 -14.48 -2.12
C ASP A 251 11.29 -13.12 -2.66
N ILE A 252 10.44 -12.09 -2.56
CA ILE A 252 10.70 -10.75 -3.10
C ILE A 252 10.20 -9.67 -2.15
N VAL A 253 11.03 -8.68 -1.87
CA VAL A 253 10.64 -7.43 -1.22
C VAL A 253 10.66 -6.29 -2.24
N LEU A 254 9.52 -5.68 -2.49
CA LEU A 254 9.38 -4.41 -3.22
C LEU A 254 9.38 -3.27 -2.20
N HIS A 255 10.31 -2.33 -2.33
CA HIS A 255 10.48 -1.26 -1.33
C HIS A 255 10.68 0.12 -1.94
N GLY A 256 10.41 1.15 -1.15
CA GLY A 256 10.74 2.55 -1.47
C GLY A 256 12.25 2.76 -1.68
N PRO A 257 12.69 3.77 -2.44
CA PRO A 257 14.09 3.93 -2.80
C PRO A 257 14.98 4.26 -1.60
N VAL A 258 16.09 3.53 -1.46
CA VAL A 258 17.26 3.94 -0.64
C VAL A 258 18.20 4.87 -1.39
N SER A 259 18.06 4.89 -2.72
CA SER A 259 18.84 5.70 -3.64
C SER A 259 17.95 6.04 -4.84
N ILE A 260 18.36 7.07 -5.57
CA ILE A 260 17.74 7.47 -6.83
C ILE A 260 17.64 6.30 -7.84
N ALA A 261 18.62 5.40 -7.85
CA ALA A 261 18.72 4.37 -8.88
C ALA A 261 17.78 3.18 -8.62
N ALA A 262 17.09 2.74 -9.67
CA ALA A 262 16.34 1.49 -9.68
C ALA A 262 17.27 0.26 -9.60
N SER A 263 16.76 -0.84 -9.05
CA SER A 263 17.43 -2.14 -9.11
C SER A 263 17.66 -2.56 -10.56
N LYS A 264 18.85 -3.09 -10.86
CA LYS A 264 19.22 -3.62 -12.18
C LYS A 264 18.29 -4.75 -12.60
N ASN A 265 18.08 -4.87 -13.92
CA ASN A 265 17.34 -5.99 -14.52
C ASN A 265 17.88 -7.34 -14.01
N ARG A 266 16.98 -8.22 -13.58
CA ARG A 266 17.33 -9.53 -13.04
C ARG A 266 16.18 -10.51 -13.15
N THR A 267 16.47 -11.78 -13.01
CA THR A 267 15.48 -12.86 -13.03
C THR A 267 15.73 -13.80 -11.87
N GLY A 268 14.68 -14.44 -11.37
CA GLY A 268 14.81 -15.44 -10.31
C GLY A 268 13.61 -16.36 -10.25
N GLY A 269 13.52 -17.10 -9.15
CA GLY A 269 12.39 -17.96 -8.86
C GLY A 269 12.27 -18.24 -7.37
N ARG A 270 11.27 -19.05 -7.01
CA ARG A 270 10.95 -19.38 -5.61
C ARG A 270 12.07 -20.13 -4.86
N ASP A 271 12.87 -20.91 -5.57
CA ASP A 271 13.96 -21.71 -4.98
C ASP A 271 15.27 -20.92 -4.86
N ALA A 272 15.27 -19.63 -5.23
CA ALA A 272 16.42 -18.75 -5.09
C ALA A 272 16.38 -18.01 -3.74
N ASP A 273 17.50 -17.38 -3.38
CA ASP A 273 17.55 -16.50 -2.22
C ASP A 273 16.57 -15.33 -2.36
N ALA A 274 15.99 -14.93 -1.23
CA ALA A 274 15.11 -13.78 -1.14
C ALA A 274 15.83 -12.51 -1.64
N ILE A 275 15.10 -11.65 -2.34
CA ILE A 275 15.69 -10.45 -2.95
C ILE A 275 14.89 -9.19 -2.66
N ALA A 276 15.59 -8.06 -2.53
CA ALA A 276 14.99 -6.75 -2.46
C ALA A 276 15.10 -6.03 -3.82
N LEU A 277 14.01 -5.37 -4.23
CA LEU A 277 13.90 -4.64 -5.49
C LEU A 277 13.30 -3.26 -5.21
N THR A 278 13.88 -2.24 -5.85
CA THR A 278 13.36 -0.87 -5.81
C THR A 278 13.13 -0.31 -7.21
N PRO A 279 12.02 0.41 -7.44
CA PRO A 279 11.80 1.14 -8.69
C PRO A 279 12.72 2.35 -8.86
N GLY A 280 13.52 2.72 -7.85
CA GLY A 280 14.23 4.01 -7.80
C GLY A 280 13.27 5.17 -7.51
N SER A 281 13.71 6.39 -7.77
CA SER A 281 12.90 7.61 -7.53
C SER A 281 12.20 8.07 -8.80
N ALA A 282 10.91 8.42 -8.69
CA ALA A 282 10.14 9.03 -9.77
C ALA A 282 10.20 10.57 -9.75
N ASP A 283 10.91 11.15 -8.77
CA ASP A 283 11.15 12.58 -8.67
C ASP A 283 12.02 13.07 -9.85
N ALA A 284 11.60 14.14 -10.51
CA ALA A 284 12.38 14.78 -11.58
C ALA A 284 13.10 16.05 -11.12
N THR A 285 13.15 16.27 -9.80
CA THR A 285 13.72 17.47 -9.18
C THR A 285 15.00 17.15 -8.41
N PRO A 286 15.88 18.14 -8.14
CA PRO A 286 17.12 17.92 -7.39
C PRO A 286 16.89 17.86 -5.87
N ARG A 287 15.74 17.33 -5.41
CA ARG A 287 15.40 17.25 -3.97
C ARG A 287 16.29 16.27 -3.21
N LEU A 288 16.65 15.16 -3.86
CA LEU A 288 17.53 14.15 -3.29
C LEU A 288 19.00 14.53 -3.48
N PRO A 289 19.89 14.22 -2.51
CA PRO A 289 21.32 14.41 -2.68
C PRO A 289 21.82 13.69 -3.94
N GLY A 290 22.50 14.43 -4.82
CA GLY A 290 23.01 13.89 -6.08
C GLY A 290 22.83 14.86 -7.25
N GLY A 291 23.22 14.41 -8.44
CA GLY A 291 22.92 15.13 -9.67
C GLY A 291 21.46 14.93 -10.10
N LEU A 292 21.05 15.69 -11.11
CA LEU A 292 19.82 15.39 -11.86
C LEU A 292 19.86 13.93 -12.34
N HIS A 293 18.71 13.28 -12.26
CA HIS A 293 18.55 11.89 -12.66
C HIS A 293 17.30 11.73 -13.50
N ALA A 294 17.29 10.68 -14.31
CA ALA A 294 16.09 10.26 -15.00
C ALA A 294 15.14 9.60 -13.99
N PRO A 295 13.89 10.08 -13.86
CA PRO A 295 12.87 9.40 -13.07
C PRO A 295 12.71 7.95 -13.48
N THR A 296 12.50 7.06 -12.51
CA THR A 296 12.41 5.62 -12.76
C THR A 296 11.15 4.98 -12.17
N ALA A 297 10.86 3.79 -12.68
CA ALA A 297 9.84 2.85 -12.22
C ALA A 297 10.36 1.42 -12.39
N GLY A 298 9.56 0.43 -11.99
CA GLY A 298 9.89 -0.99 -12.11
C GLY A 298 8.74 -1.81 -12.68
N LEU A 299 9.07 -2.93 -13.31
CA LEU A 299 8.14 -3.97 -13.73
C LEU A 299 8.63 -5.32 -13.20
N LEU A 300 7.80 -5.96 -12.38
CA LEU A 300 7.97 -7.33 -11.92
C LEU A 300 6.99 -8.24 -12.66
N SER A 301 7.49 -9.05 -13.59
CA SER A 301 6.68 -10.06 -14.28
C SER A 301 6.82 -11.42 -13.60
N ILE A 302 5.69 -12.10 -13.38
CA ILE A 302 5.55 -13.37 -12.67
C ILE A 302 5.00 -14.41 -13.65
N LYS A 303 5.65 -15.58 -13.65
CA LYS A 303 5.27 -16.74 -14.46
C LYS A 303 5.42 -18.00 -13.63
N GLY A 304 4.33 -18.45 -13.02
CA GLY A 304 4.36 -19.56 -12.08
C GLY A 304 5.28 -19.25 -10.88
N ALA A 305 6.32 -20.04 -10.70
CA ALA A 305 7.32 -19.84 -9.64
C ALA A 305 8.53 -18.99 -10.06
N SER A 306 8.56 -18.50 -11.30
CA SER A 306 9.65 -17.67 -11.83
C SER A 306 9.22 -16.21 -11.94
N TRP A 307 10.20 -15.31 -11.88
CA TRP A 307 9.97 -13.88 -11.99
C TRP A 307 11.09 -13.17 -12.75
N THR A 308 10.75 -12.02 -13.34
CA THR A 308 11.70 -11.10 -13.98
C THR A 308 11.45 -9.67 -13.50
N TRP A 309 12.52 -8.95 -13.22
CA TRP A 309 12.51 -7.54 -12.89
C TRP A 309 13.13 -6.71 -14.01
N LYS A 310 12.46 -5.64 -14.39
CA LYS A 310 12.95 -4.65 -15.35
C LYS A 310 12.81 -3.24 -14.80
N SER A 311 13.92 -2.50 -14.75
CA SER A 311 13.89 -1.07 -14.49
C SER A 311 13.36 -0.32 -15.72
N VAL A 312 12.52 0.68 -15.49
CA VAL A 312 11.97 1.58 -16.49
C VAL A 312 12.47 2.98 -16.17
N ALA A 313 13.16 3.63 -17.11
CA ALA A 313 13.64 4.99 -16.93
C ALA A 313 12.97 5.96 -17.89
N ASP A 314 12.78 7.21 -17.45
CA ASP A 314 12.43 8.33 -18.30
C ASP A 314 13.66 8.90 -19.00
N SER A 315 14.14 8.19 -20.02
CA SER A 315 15.18 8.69 -20.92
C SER A 315 14.62 9.74 -21.87
N GLN A 316 14.79 11.03 -21.53
CA GLN A 316 14.70 12.12 -22.50
C GLN A 316 16.03 12.29 -23.25
#